data_AF-A0A2E3QJA4-F1
#
_entry.id   AF-A0A2E3QJA4-F1
#
_cell.length_a   1.000
_cell.length_b   1.000
_cell.length_c   1.000
_cell.angle_alpha   90.00
_cell.angle_beta   90.00
_cell.angle_gamma   90.00
#
_symmetry.space_group_name_H-M   'P 1'
#
loop_
_entity.id
_entity.type
_entity.pdbx_description
1 polymer ?
#
loop_
_entity_poly.entity_id
_entity_poly.type
_entity_poly.pdbx_seq_one_letter_code
_entity_poly.pdbx_strand_id
1 'polypeptide(L)'
;MFEITLFNTAQIFDQLFAFVCVYLLTSLSAKVRFYGFVIGTIGFIPGTYLLVVTNLWWLVACIPIWVFINYKGIINNWREFKATEN
;
A
#
# COMPACT_ATOMS: atom_id res chain seq x y z
N MET A 1 14.86 13.94 17.13
CA MET A 1 14.75 12.93 16.06
C MET A 1 13.59 11.95 16.26
N PHE A 2 13.24 11.55 17.49
CA PHE A 2 11.99 10.85 17.80
C PHE A 2 10.98 11.77 18.47
N GLU A 3 10.61 12.86 17.80
CA GLU A 3 9.45 13.65 18.23
C GLU A 3 8.19 13.06 17.59
N ILE A 4 7.20 12.74 18.43
CA ILE A 4 5.89 12.28 17.96
C ILE A 4 5.13 13.50 17.46
N THR A 5 5.36 13.85 16.20
CA THR A 5 4.60 14.84 15.45
C THR A 5 3.79 14.13 14.38
N LEU A 6 2.67 14.71 13.96
CA LEU A 6 1.84 14.14 12.90
C LEU A 6 2.65 13.88 11.61
N PHE A 7 3.59 14.78 11.30
CA PHE A 7 4.50 14.63 10.17
C PHE A 7 5.41 13.40 10.31
N ASN A 8 6.16 13.28 11.41
CA ASN A 8 7.08 12.16 11.62
C ASN A 8 6.32 10.83 11.71
N THR A 9 5.15 10.84 12.35
CA THR A 9 4.27 9.67 12.43
C THR A 9 3.82 9.24 11.04
N ALA A 10 3.35 10.16 10.19
CA ALA A 10 2.96 9.83 8.82
C ALA A 10 4.12 9.25 8.00
N GLN A 11 5.34 9.78 8.13
CA GLN A 11 6.53 9.22 7.45
C GLN A 11 6.84 7.79 7.90
N ILE A 12 6.78 7.51 9.20
CA ILE A 12 7.01 6.17 9.74
C ILE A 12 5.93 5.19 9.22
N PHE A 13 4.65 5.60 9.26
CA PHE A 13 3.55 4.76 8.79
C PHE A 13 3.63 4.51 7.28
N ASP A 14 3.96 5.52 6.47
CA ASP A 14 4.17 5.37 5.03
C ASP A 14 5.22 4.29 4.74
N GLN A 15 6.38 4.36 5.42
CA GLN A 15 7.46 3.40 5.24
C GLN A 15 7.11 1.99 5.76
N LEU A 16 6.40 1.89 6.90
CA LEU A 16 5.96 0.61 7.45
C LEU A 16 4.94 -0.07 6.55
N PHE A 17 3.94 0.67 6.05
CA PHE A 17 2.96 0.10 5.13
C PHE A 17 3.59 -0.32 3.80
N ALA A 18 4.53 0.47 3.27
CA ALA A 18 5.28 0.09 2.08
C ALA A 18 6.07 -1.21 2.30
N PHE A 19 6.78 -1.32 3.44
CA PHE A 19 7.54 -2.52 3.78
C PHE A 19 6.65 -3.75 3.92
N VAL A 20 5.57 -3.65 4.69
CA VAL A 20 4.64 -4.75 4.92
C VAL A 20 3.95 -5.15 3.62
N CYS A 21 3.51 -4.18 2.81
CA CYS A 21 2.93 -4.43 1.49
C CYS A 21 3.89 -5.27 0.63
N VAL A 22 5.11 -4.78 0.39
CA VAL A 22 6.08 -5.48 -0.46
C VAL A 22 6.41 -6.86 0.10
N TYR A 23 6.63 -6.98 1.41
CA TYR A 23 6.90 -8.26 2.06
C TYR A 23 5.79 -9.29 1.77
N LEU A 24 4.52 -8.93 1.97
CA LEU A 24 3.39 -9.83 1.71
C LEU A 24 3.23 -10.16 0.23
N LEU A 25 3.53 -9.22 -0.67
CA LEU A 25 3.49 -9.44 -2.12
C LEU A 25 4.52 -10.48 -2.60
N THR A 26 5.62 -10.69 -1.87
CA THR A 26 6.60 -11.74 -2.19
C THR A 26 6.15 -13.16 -1.85
N SER A 27 5.01 -13.31 -1.16
CA SER A 27 4.49 -14.63 -0.81
C SER A 27 4.00 -15.40 -2.02
N LEU A 28 4.16 -16.72 -1.99
CA LEU A 28 3.58 -17.63 -2.99
C LEU A 28 2.06 -17.81 -2.80
N SER A 29 1.53 -17.54 -1.60
CA SER A 29 0.12 -17.70 -1.31
C SER A 29 -0.70 -16.52 -1.82
N ALA A 30 -1.71 -16.80 -2.66
CA ALA A 30 -2.65 -15.79 -3.15
C ALA A 30 -3.35 -15.02 -2.02
N LYS A 31 -3.68 -15.71 -0.92
CA LYS A 31 -4.28 -15.10 0.27
C LYS A 31 -3.36 -14.05 0.88
N VAL A 32 -2.07 -14.37 1.02
CA VAL A 32 -1.08 -13.46 1.62
C VAL A 32 -0.82 -12.27 0.69
N ARG A 33 -0.68 -12.51 -0.62
CA ARG A 33 -0.56 -11.44 -1.63
C ARG A 33 -1.78 -10.51 -1.64
N PHE A 34 -2.98 -11.06 -1.51
CA PHE A 34 -4.22 -10.27 -1.38
C PHE A 34 -4.13 -9.28 -0.22
N TYR A 35 -3.73 -9.73 0.96
CA TYR A 35 -3.51 -8.83 2.10
C TYR A 35 -2.41 -7.81 1.84
N GLY A 36 -1.36 -8.18 1.08
CA GLY A 36 -0.34 -7.25 0.61
C GLY A 36 -0.95 -6.07 -0.17
N PHE A 37 -1.80 -6.34 -1.16
CA PHE A 37 -2.48 -5.28 -1.92
C PHE A 37 -3.50 -4.48 -1.10
N VAL A 38 -4.16 -5.10 -0.12
CA VAL A 38 -5.04 -4.38 0.82
C VAL A 38 -4.22 -3.38 1.65
N ILE A 39 -3.08 -3.79 2.19
CA ILE A 39 -2.18 -2.91 2.95
C ILE A 39 -1.58 -1.83 2.06
N GLY A 40 -1.20 -2.16 0.82
CA GLY A 40 -0.78 -1.17 -0.18
C GLY A 40 -1.84 -0.09 -0.40
N THR A 41 -3.12 -0.46 -0.41
CA THR A 41 -4.22 0.49 -0.55
C THR A 41 -4.37 1.39 0.69
N ILE A 42 -4.21 0.83 1.89
CA ILE A 42 -4.24 1.61 3.15
C ILE A 42 -3.04 2.58 3.22
N GLY A 43 -1.88 2.16 2.69
CA GLY A 43 -0.67 2.98 2.61
C GLY A 43 -0.83 4.31 1.87
N PHE A 44 -1.84 4.45 1.02
CA PHE A 44 -2.14 5.74 0.39
C PHE A 44 -2.56 6.83 1.37
N ILE A 45 -3.09 6.49 2.55
CA ILE A 45 -3.55 7.47 3.54
C ILE A 45 -2.38 8.35 4.01
N PRO A 46 -1.31 7.80 4.62
CA PRO A 46 -0.15 8.61 4.99
C PRO A 46 0.55 9.21 3.77
N GLY A 47 0.65 8.48 2.65
CA GLY A 47 1.27 9.00 1.43
C GLY A 47 0.58 10.24 0.85
N THR A 48 -0.76 10.31 0.90
CA THR A 48 -1.53 11.49 0.44
C THR A 48 -1.31 12.68 1.36
N TYR A 49 -1.29 12.46 2.68
CA TYR A 49 -0.97 13.53 3.64
C TYR A 49 0.45 14.07 3.39
N LEU A 50 1.43 13.19 3.20
CA LEU A 50 2.81 13.58 2.92
C LEU A 50 2.91 14.35 1.61
N LEU A 51 2.22 13.93 0.55
CA LEU A 51 2.16 14.66 -0.72
C LEU A 51 1.78 16.13 -0.52
N VAL A 52 0.75 16.40 0.28
CA VAL A 52 0.26 17.77 0.51
C VAL A 52 1.25 18.57 1.34
N VAL A 53 1.73 18.02 2.45
CA VAL A 53 2.61 18.74 3.40
C VAL A 53 4.00 19.00 2.84
N THR A 54 4.49 18.11 1.97
CA THR A 54 5.84 18.21 1.39
C THR A 54 5.85 18.79 -0.03
N ASN A 55 4.69 19.06 -0.62
CA ASN A 55 4.54 19.48 -2.02
C ASN A 55 5.17 18.49 -3.03
N LEU A 56 5.14 17.18 -2.74
CA LEU A 56 5.65 16.12 -3.63
C LEU A 56 4.64 15.82 -4.76
N TRP A 57 4.42 16.79 -5.64
CA TRP A 57 3.40 16.70 -6.71
C TRP A 57 3.64 15.58 -7.73
N TRP A 58 4.86 15.08 -7.88
CA TRP A 58 5.14 13.92 -8.73
C TRP A 58 4.37 12.66 -8.29
N LEU A 59 4.04 12.54 -7.00
CA LEU A 59 3.20 11.44 -6.50
C LEU A 59 1.79 11.47 -7.13
N VAL A 60 1.26 12.64 -7.52
CA VAL A 60 -0.01 12.73 -8.25
C VAL A 60 0.05 11.98 -9.59
N ALA A 61 1.20 12.03 -10.27
CA ALA A 61 1.38 11.28 -11.52
C ALA A 61 1.50 9.76 -11.27
N CYS A 62 2.06 9.35 -10.13
CA CYS A 62 2.25 7.94 -9.78
C CYS A 62 0.99 7.28 -9.20
N ILE A 63 0.15 8.05 -8.47
CA ILE A 63 -1.07 7.53 -7.80
C ILE A 63 -1.97 6.75 -8.77
N PRO A 64 -2.32 7.24 -9.98
CA PRO A 64 -3.19 6.50 -10.90
C PRO A 64 -2.63 5.14 -11.29
N ILE A 65 -1.32 5.07 -11.55
CA ILE A 65 -0.62 3.82 -11.90
C ILE A 65 -0.71 2.85 -10.73
N TRP A 66 -0.43 3.35 -9.53
CA TRP A 66 -0.39 2.55 -8.31
C TRP A 66 -1.79 2.05 -7.91
N VAL A 67 -2.83 2.88 -8.06
CA VAL A 67 -4.24 2.53 -7.88
C VAL A 67 -4.65 1.44 -8.87
N PHE A 68 -4.29 1.58 -10.14
CA PHE A 68 -4.60 0.58 -11.17
C PHE A 68 -3.97 -0.79 -10.85
N ILE A 69 -2.68 -0.79 -10.48
CA ILE A 69 -1.97 -2.02 -10.10
C ILE A 69 -2.61 -2.67 -8.88
N ASN A 70 -2.93 -1.88 -7.84
CA ASN A 70 -3.55 -2.41 -6.62
C ASN A 70 -4.93 -2.98 -6.90
N TYR A 71 -5.76 -2.26 -7.66
CA TYR A 71 -7.09 -2.75 -8.03
C TYR A 71 -7.02 -4.10 -8.75
N LYS A 72 -6.15 -4.22 -9.77
CA LYS A 72 -5.96 -5.48 -10.51
C LYS A 72 -5.38 -6.58 -9.61
N GLY A 73 -4.44 -6.23 -8.73
CA GLY A 73 -3.85 -7.13 -7.75
C GLY A 73 -4.87 -7.71 -6.76
N ILE A 74 -5.69 -6.84 -6.16
CA ILE A 74 -6.76 -7.22 -5.22
C ILE A 74 -7.72 -8.20 -5.90
N ILE A 75 -8.25 -7.85 -7.08
CA ILE A 75 -9.26 -8.69 -7.76
C ILE A 75 -8.69 -10.05 -8.14
N ASN A 76 -7.50 -10.08 -8.75
CA ASN A 76 -6.93 -11.34 -9.21
C ASN A 76 -6.62 -12.28 -8.04
N ASN A 77 -5.97 -11.76 -6.99
CA ASN A 77 -5.62 -12.59 -5.82
C ASN A 77 -6.86 -12.99 -5.01
N TRP A 78 -7.90 -12.15 -4.96
CA TRP A 78 -9.18 -12.51 -4.35
C TRP A 78 -9.86 -13.67 -5.06
N ARG A 79 -9.88 -13.64 -6.40
CA ARG A 79 -10.44 -14.72 -7.22
C ARG A 79 -9.68 -16.04 -7.02
N GLU A 80 -8.36 -15.99 -7.02
CA GLU A 80 -7.48 -17.14 -6.79
C GLU A 80 -7.64 -17.71 -5.37
N PHE A 81 -7.70 -16.82 -4.36
CA PHE A 81 -7.97 -17.19 -2.98
C PHE A 81 -9.31 -17.94 -2.84
N LYS A 82 -10.39 -17.40 -3.40
CA LYS A 82 -11.71 -18.08 -3.38
C LYS A 82 -11.74 -19.39 -4.16
N ALA A 83 -10.96 -19.52 -5.23
CA ALA A 83 -10.88 -20.75 -6.01
C ALA A 83 -10.13 -21.87 -5.28
N THR A 84 -9.29 -21.52 -4.30
CA THR A 84 -8.50 -22.48 -3.51
C THR A 84 -9.22 -22.90 -2.22
N GLU A 85 -10.21 -22.12 -1.75
CA GLU A 85 -11.06 -22.45 -0.59
C GLU A 85 -12.28 -23.34 -0.95
N ASN A 86 -12.62 -23.48 -2.24
CA ASN A 86 -13.65 -24.41 -2.73
C ASN A 86 -13.03 -25.72 -3.21
#